data_AF-A0A1S2LN44-F1
#
_entry.id   AF-A0A1S2LN44-F1
#
_cell.length_a   1.000
_cell.length_b   1.000
_cell.length_c   1.000
_cell.angle_alpha   90.00
_cell.angle_beta   90.00
_cell.angle_gamma   90.00
#
_symmetry.space_group_name_H-M   'P 1'
#
loop_
_entity.id
_entity.type
_entity.pdbx_description
1 polymer ?
#
loop_
_entity_poly.entity_id
_entity_poly.type
_entity_poly.pdbx_seq_one_letter_code
_entity_poly.pdbx_strand_id
1 'polypeptide(L)'
;MEEIKIINEVQSLHKAVAITFDDGPNPIYTQQLLQIFQEVGGKATFYMIGDQMIKHPEIVKTVVDQKHEIGNHSYSHPKLTQIQLSDCETELTRTDQIITEMTGIKPATFRPPYLDYNEVVISISEKLGCKVIGALNLDALDWEQPGIDFILSKTRNHIRSGSILLFHDSRGDRSQTVEAVRILATELKEQGYQLVTVSELLQLSETGV
;
A
#
# COMPACT_ATOMS: atom_id res chain seq x y z
N MET A 1 -3.96 11.78 -25.60
CA MET A 1 -4.47 11.05 -24.42
C MET A 1 -3.25 10.73 -23.60
N GLU A 2 -3.15 11.25 -22.38
CA GLU A 2 -2.07 10.85 -21.48
C GLU A 2 -2.16 9.34 -21.27
N GLU A 3 -1.01 8.68 -21.38
CA GLU A 3 -0.89 7.24 -21.21
C GLU A 3 -1.33 6.91 -19.78
N ILE A 4 -2.40 6.11 -19.65
CA ILE A 4 -2.97 5.76 -18.36
C ILE A 4 -1.92 4.93 -17.61
N LYS A 5 -1.29 5.52 -16.58
CA LYS A 5 -0.07 4.98 -15.99
C LYS A 5 -0.27 4.64 -14.52
N ILE A 6 -0.16 3.35 -14.23
CA ILE A 6 0.06 2.88 -12.86
C ILE A 6 1.34 3.51 -12.29
N ILE A 7 1.27 4.03 -11.07
CA ILE A 7 2.40 4.71 -10.44
C ILE A 7 3.17 3.70 -9.59
N ASN A 8 4.35 3.30 -10.03
CA ASN A 8 5.24 2.40 -9.30
C ASN A 8 6.33 3.16 -8.52
N GLU A 9 6.64 4.37 -8.95
CA GLU A 9 7.62 5.27 -8.36
C GLU A 9 7.33 6.70 -8.82
N VAL A 10 7.95 7.67 -8.17
CA VAL A 10 7.93 9.07 -8.60
C VAL A 10 9.34 9.62 -8.74
N GLN A 11 9.50 10.65 -9.57
CA GLN A 11 10.72 11.43 -9.53
C GLN A 11 10.68 12.34 -8.31
N SER A 12 11.68 12.23 -7.42
CA SER A 12 11.81 13.13 -6.29
C SER A 12 13.28 13.41 -5.99
N LEU A 13 13.58 14.69 -5.73
CA LEU A 13 14.87 15.11 -5.20
C LEU A 13 14.98 14.87 -3.68
N HIS A 14 13.84 14.61 -3.02
CA HIS A 14 13.81 14.25 -1.61
C HIS A 14 14.21 12.77 -1.44
N LYS A 15 15.05 12.49 -0.45
CA LYS A 15 15.44 11.12 -0.09
C LYS A 15 14.29 10.46 0.67
N ALA A 16 13.23 10.08 -0.04
CA ALA A 16 12.00 9.53 0.52
C ALA A 16 11.56 8.27 -0.23
N VAL A 17 10.92 7.34 0.48
CA VAL A 17 10.32 6.12 -0.08
C VAL A 17 8.99 5.82 0.62
N ALA A 18 8.08 5.16 -0.09
CA ALA A 18 6.84 4.65 0.47
C ALA A 18 6.91 3.13 0.63
N ILE A 19 6.76 2.66 1.86
CA ILE A 19 6.55 1.24 2.15
C ILE A 19 5.06 1.00 2.31
N THR A 20 4.54 -0.01 1.61
CA THR A 20 3.11 -0.26 1.48
C THR A 20 2.76 -1.71 1.80
N PHE A 21 1.56 -1.93 2.33
CA PHE A 21 1.08 -3.24 2.77
C PHE A 21 -0.29 -3.55 2.18
N ASP A 22 -0.41 -4.71 1.53
CA ASP A 22 -1.66 -5.19 0.94
C ASP A 22 -2.33 -6.26 1.83
N ASP A 23 -3.63 -6.46 1.59
CA ASP A 23 -4.53 -7.49 2.13
C ASP A 23 -5.11 -7.27 3.54
N GLY A 24 -4.54 -6.36 4.32
CA GLY A 24 -4.97 -6.08 5.69
C GLY A 24 -6.36 -5.44 5.82
N PRO A 25 -6.76 -5.11 7.05
CA PRO A 25 -5.98 -5.28 8.29
C PRO A 25 -6.01 -6.71 8.85
N ASN A 26 -4.93 -7.08 9.55
CA ASN A 26 -4.77 -8.31 10.32
C ASN A 26 -4.43 -7.98 11.79
N PRO A 27 -5.06 -8.64 12.78
CA PRO A 27 -4.87 -8.32 14.21
C PRO A 27 -3.48 -8.56 14.77
N ILE A 28 -2.65 -9.36 14.09
CA ILE A 28 -1.28 -9.65 14.54
C ILE A 28 -0.29 -8.82 13.75
N TYR A 29 -0.25 -9.00 12.42
CA TYR A 29 0.84 -8.46 11.62
C TYR A 29 0.70 -6.95 11.36
N THR A 30 -0.51 -6.43 11.11
CA THR A 30 -0.71 -4.98 10.95
C THR A 30 -0.27 -4.23 12.22
N GLN A 31 -0.57 -4.77 13.41
CA GLN A 31 -0.15 -4.15 14.68
C GLN A 31 1.38 -4.15 14.85
N GLN A 32 2.05 -5.25 14.51
CA GLN A 32 3.51 -5.33 14.57
C GLN A 32 4.19 -4.36 13.60
N LEU A 33 3.62 -4.20 12.39
CA LEU A 33 4.11 -3.23 11.41
C LEU A 33 3.91 -1.80 11.91
N LEU A 34 2.75 -1.45 12.46
CA LEU A 34 2.52 -0.14 13.07
C LEU A 34 3.56 0.17 14.15
N GLN A 35 3.88 -0.80 15.01
CA GLN A 35 4.93 -0.64 16.02
C GLN A 35 6.30 -0.35 15.39
N ILE A 36 6.68 -1.05 14.33
CA ILE A 36 7.95 -0.79 13.61
C ILE A 36 8.00 0.65 13.11
N PHE A 37 6.95 1.15 12.48
CA PHE A 37 6.92 2.52 11.97
C PHE A 37 6.90 3.58 13.07
N GLN A 38 6.27 3.28 14.21
CA GLN A 38 6.35 4.11 15.41
C GLN A 38 7.79 4.21 15.92
N GLU A 39 8.52 3.09 15.98
CA GLU A 39 9.91 3.03 16.45
C GLU A 39 10.88 3.83 15.56
N VAL A 40 10.73 3.75 14.24
CA VAL A 40 11.60 4.49 13.29
C VAL A 40 11.13 5.93 13.01
N GLY A 41 9.98 6.32 13.57
CA GLY A 41 9.37 7.65 13.37
C GLY A 41 9.01 7.91 11.90
N GLY A 42 8.43 6.91 11.22
CA GLY A 42 8.03 6.95 9.82
C GLY A 42 6.53 6.72 9.61
N LYS A 43 6.09 6.78 8.36
CA LYS A 43 4.73 6.45 7.92
C LYS A 43 4.76 5.41 6.79
N ALA A 44 3.59 4.81 6.56
CA ALA A 44 3.35 3.75 5.60
C ALA A 44 1.92 3.84 5.07
N THR A 45 1.65 3.17 3.95
CA THR A 45 0.31 3.07 3.37
C THR A 45 -0.18 1.63 3.44
N PHE A 46 -1.39 1.43 3.95
CA PHE A 46 -2.04 0.12 4.04
C PHE A 46 -3.18 0.07 3.03
N TYR A 47 -3.05 -0.73 1.98
CA TYR A 47 -4.10 -1.02 1.00
C TYR A 47 -4.99 -2.11 1.58
N MET A 48 -6.11 -1.69 2.17
CA MET A 48 -6.96 -2.57 2.95
C MET A 48 -8.15 -3.11 2.15
N ILE A 49 -8.47 -4.37 2.42
CA ILE A 49 -9.64 -5.04 1.86
C ILE A 49 -10.88 -4.65 2.68
N GLY A 50 -11.95 -4.24 1.99
CA GLY A 50 -13.21 -3.81 2.63
C GLY A 50 -13.79 -4.81 3.65
N ASP A 51 -13.83 -6.09 3.30
CA ASP A 51 -14.30 -7.16 4.21
C ASP A 51 -13.41 -7.32 5.46
N GLN A 52 -12.09 -7.12 5.34
CA GLN A 52 -11.18 -7.20 6.50
C GLN A 52 -11.34 -5.99 7.43
N MET A 53 -11.58 -4.80 6.88
CA MET A 53 -11.85 -3.60 7.68
C MET A 53 -13.11 -3.75 8.54
N ILE A 54 -14.17 -4.38 8.00
CA ILE A 54 -15.40 -4.65 8.77
C ILE A 54 -15.14 -5.62 9.93
N LYS A 55 -14.23 -6.58 9.75
CA LYS A 55 -13.87 -7.58 10.77
C LYS A 55 -12.98 -7.00 11.86
N HIS A 56 -12.15 -6.01 11.53
CA HIS A 56 -11.15 -5.44 12.43
C HIS A 56 -11.17 -3.89 12.45
N PRO A 57 -12.31 -3.26 12.75
CA PRO A 57 -12.46 -1.80 12.71
C PRO A 57 -11.55 -1.06 13.72
N GLU A 58 -11.18 -1.72 14.82
CA GLU A 58 -10.24 -1.20 15.81
C GLU A 58 -8.83 -0.96 15.23
N ILE A 59 -8.41 -1.80 14.28
CA ILE A 59 -7.10 -1.67 13.64
C ILE A 59 -7.13 -0.52 12.64
N VAL A 60 -8.20 -0.42 11.84
CA VAL A 60 -8.43 0.71 10.91
C VAL A 60 -8.28 2.04 11.64
N LYS A 61 -8.95 2.18 12.79
CA LYS A 61 -8.82 3.37 13.63
C LYS A 61 -7.38 3.62 14.09
N THR A 62 -6.70 2.57 14.54
CA THR A 62 -5.30 2.67 15.01
C THR A 62 -4.36 3.16 13.91
N VAL A 63 -4.52 2.67 12.68
CA VAL A 63 -3.73 3.10 11.51
C VAL A 63 -3.88 4.60 11.27
N VAL A 64 -5.10 5.12 11.30
CA VAL A 64 -5.40 6.56 11.11
C VAL A 64 -4.95 7.42 12.28
N ASP A 65 -5.18 6.96 13.52
CA ASP A 65 -4.75 7.66 14.74
C ASP A 65 -3.22 7.84 14.75
N GLN A 66 -2.49 6.83 14.26
CA GLN A 66 -1.04 6.87 14.07
C GLN A 66 -0.59 7.58 12.77
N LYS A 67 -1.50 8.20 12.03
CA LYS A 67 -1.23 9.01 10.82
C LYS A 67 -0.68 8.22 9.62
N HIS A 68 -0.90 6.92 9.57
CA HIS A 68 -0.67 6.14 8.37
C HIS A 68 -1.78 6.37 7.35
N GLU A 69 -1.49 6.09 6.08
CA GLU A 69 -2.49 6.18 5.00
C GLU A 69 -3.22 4.84 4.87
N ILE A 70 -4.52 4.90 4.60
CA ILE A 70 -5.32 3.76 4.16
C ILE A 70 -5.70 3.99 2.70
N GLY A 71 -5.31 3.05 1.84
CA GLY A 71 -5.71 3.02 0.43
C GLY A 71 -6.77 1.94 0.18
N ASN A 72 -7.47 2.05 -0.95
CA ASN A 72 -8.47 1.08 -1.37
C ASN A 72 -7.79 -0.17 -1.99
N HIS A 73 -8.20 -1.36 -1.58
CA HIS A 73 -7.74 -2.64 -2.14
C HIS A 73 -8.89 -3.58 -2.54
N SER A 74 -9.98 -3.02 -3.06
CA SER A 74 -11.25 -3.70 -3.32
C SER A 74 -11.94 -4.26 -2.07
N TYR A 75 -13.16 -4.76 -2.23
CA TYR A 75 -13.97 -5.20 -1.10
C TYR A 75 -13.67 -6.65 -0.72
N SER A 76 -13.50 -7.53 -1.71
CA SER A 76 -13.37 -8.97 -1.54
C SER A 76 -12.11 -9.56 -2.19
N HIS A 77 -11.26 -8.73 -2.81
CA HIS A 77 -10.02 -9.11 -3.48
C HIS A 77 -10.18 -10.03 -4.71
N PRO A 78 -11.10 -9.75 -5.65
CA PRO A 78 -11.22 -10.50 -6.90
C PRO A 78 -10.17 -10.06 -7.93
N LYS A 79 -9.95 -10.88 -8.96
CA LYS A 79 -9.30 -10.42 -10.19
C LYS A 79 -10.26 -9.51 -10.96
N LEU A 80 -10.05 -8.20 -10.86
CA LEU A 80 -11.00 -7.19 -11.33
C LEU A 80 -11.25 -7.24 -12.85
N THR A 81 -10.28 -7.73 -13.64
CA THR A 81 -10.45 -7.90 -15.09
C THR A 81 -11.29 -9.12 -15.47
N GLN A 82 -11.63 -9.98 -14.50
CA GLN A 82 -12.33 -11.24 -14.70
C GLN A 82 -13.77 -11.24 -14.18
N ILE A 83 -14.24 -10.11 -13.66
CA ILE A 83 -15.61 -9.92 -13.16
C ILE A 83 -16.38 -8.93 -14.03
N GLN A 84 -17.69 -8.83 -13.83
CA GLN A 84 -18.51 -7.88 -14.59
C GLN A 84 -18.18 -6.44 -14.21
N LEU A 85 -18.39 -5.50 -15.14
CA LEU A 85 -18.16 -4.08 -14.92
C LEU A 85 -18.86 -3.57 -13.65
N SER A 86 -20.14 -3.91 -13.46
CA SER A 86 -20.93 -3.50 -12.29
C SER A 86 -20.37 -4.05 -10.99
N ASP A 87 -19.80 -5.26 -11.01
CA ASP A 87 -19.19 -5.87 -9.84
C ASP A 87 -17.87 -5.18 -9.51
N CYS A 88 -17.06 -4.84 -10.52
CA CYS A 88 -15.85 -4.03 -10.35
C CYS A 88 -16.16 -2.65 -9.77
N GLU A 89 -17.19 -1.96 -10.26
CA GLU A 89 -17.63 -0.67 -9.70
C GLU A 89 -18.07 -0.81 -8.24
N THR A 90 -18.78 -1.90 -7.92
CA THR A 90 -19.23 -2.19 -6.55
C THR A 90 -18.06 -2.47 -5.61
N GLU A 91 -17.08 -3.28 -6.04
CA GLU A 91 -15.88 -3.63 -5.26
C GLU A 91 -15.11 -2.39 -4.83
N LEU A 92 -14.89 -1.45 -5.74
CA LEU A 92 -14.15 -0.22 -5.45
C LEU A 92 -15.01 0.77 -4.65
N THR A 93 -16.23 1.07 -5.10
CA THR A 93 -17.09 2.08 -4.47
C THR A 93 -17.46 1.71 -3.03
N ARG A 94 -17.77 0.44 -2.78
CA ARG A 94 -18.10 -0.04 -1.43
C ARG A 94 -16.92 0.10 -0.48
N THR A 95 -15.71 -0.18 -0.96
CA THR A 95 -14.50 -0.06 -0.14
C THR A 95 -14.17 1.40 0.17
N ASP A 96 -14.31 2.30 -0.81
CA ASP A 96 -14.20 3.75 -0.61
C ASP A 96 -15.18 4.27 0.46
N GLN A 97 -16.43 3.81 0.40
CA GLN A 97 -17.46 4.15 1.39
C GLN A 97 -17.06 3.68 2.78
N ILE A 98 -16.64 2.42 2.92
CA ILE A 98 -16.19 1.85 4.21
C ILE A 98 -15.03 2.66 4.79
N ILE A 99 -14.00 2.97 3.99
CA ILE A 99 -12.86 3.78 4.44
C ILE A 99 -13.36 5.16 4.90
N THR A 100 -14.18 5.82 4.09
CA THR A 100 -14.69 7.17 4.40
C THR A 100 -15.54 7.18 5.67
N GLU A 101 -16.43 6.20 5.85
CA GLU A 101 -17.30 6.09 7.02
C GLU A 101 -16.53 5.80 8.31
N MET A 102 -15.52 4.92 8.25
CA MET A 102 -14.73 4.54 9.42
C MET A 102 -13.72 5.61 9.84
N THR A 103 -13.20 6.38 8.89
CA THR A 103 -12.03 7.25 9.10
C THR A 103 -12.34 8.74 8.95
N GLY A 104 -13.44 9.09 8.29
CA GLY A 104 -13.74 10.46 7.84
C GLY A 104 -12.87 10.94 6.68
N ILE A 105 -12.02 10.09 6.13
CA ILE A 105 -11.06 10.41 5.06
C ILE A 105 -11.44 9.62 3.81
N LYS A 106 -11.63 10.32 2.70
CA LYS A 106 -11.79 9.66 1.40
C LYS A 106 -10.42 9.15 0.92
N PRO A 107 -10.27 7.87 0.53
CA PRO A 107 -8.99 7.37 0.03
C PRO A 107 -8.59 8.11 -1.24
N ALA A 108 -7.28 8.41 -1.35
CA ALA A 108 -6.70 9.09 -2.51
C ALA A 108 -6.00 8.12 -3.47
N THR A 109 -5.76 6.90 -3.02
CA THR A 109 -5.02 5.89 -3.76
C THR A 109 -5.72 4.54 -3.73
N PHE A 110 -5.58 3.81 -4.83
CA PHE A 110 -6.13 2.47 -5.02
C PHE A 110 -5.02 1.56 -5.56
N ARG A 111 -4.94 0.33 -5.05
CA ARG A 111 -4.11 -0.72 -5.62
C ARG A 111 -5.00 -1.89 -6.04
N PRO A 112 -4.97 -2.33 -7.31
CA PRO A 112 -5.77 -3.46 -7.74
C PRO A 112 -5.21 -4.78 -7.15
N PRO A 113 -6.07 -5.67 -6.62
CA PRO A 113 -5.69 -7.03 -6.26
C PRO A 113 -4.87 -7.70 -7.36
N TYR A 114 -3.80 -8.40 -6.98
CA TYR A 114 -2.87 -9.08 -7.90
C TYR A 114 -2.19 -8.16 -8.94
N LEU A 115 -2.31 -6.84 -8.79
CA LEU A 115 -2.02 -5.86 -9.84
C LEU A 115 -2.76 -6.16 -11.16
N ASP A 116 -3.96 -6.74 -11.05
CA ASP A 116 -4.82 -7.09 -12.19
C ASP A 116 -5.67 -5.87 -12.59
N TYR A 117 -5.29 -5.21 -13.67
CA TYR A 117 -5.98 -4.02 -14.16
C TYR A 117 -6.04 -3.94 -15.69
N ASN A 118 -7.00 -3.16 -16.17
CA ASN A 118 -7.16 -2.75 -17.56
C ASN A 118 -7.73 -1.31 -17.60
N GLU A 119 -8.00 -0.77 -18.78
CA GLU A 119 -8.56 0.59 -18.93
C GLU A 119 -9.88 0.80 -18.17
N VAL A 120 -10.69 -0.26 -18.04
CA VAL A 120 -11.95 -0.22 -17.30
C VAL A 120 -11.70 0.00 -15.81
N VAL A 121 -10.83 -0.82 -15.20
CA VAL A 121 -10.48 -0.70 -13.78
C VAL A 121 -9.90 0.68 -13.47
N ILE A 122 -9.02 1.19 -14.34
CA ILE A 122 -8.42 2.50 -14.12
C ILE A 122 -9.46 3.61 -14.25
N SER A 123 -10.34 3.56 -15.26
CA SER A 123 -11.41 4.55 -15.41
C SER A 123 -12.35 4.60 -14.19
N ILE A 124 -12.66 3.45 -13.58
CA ILE A 124 -13.45 3.41 -12.34
C ILE A 124 -12.69 4.09 -11.20
N SER A 125 -11.41 3.76 -11.01
CA SER A 125 -10.56 4.40 -10.01
C SER A 125 -10.49 5.92 -10.18
N GLU A 126 -10.34 6.41 -11.42
CA GLU A 126 -10.31 7.84 -11.74
C GLU A 126 -11.63 8.55 -11.42
N LYS A 127 -12.78 7.94 -11.74
CA LYS A 127 -14.10 8.47 -11.38
C LYS A 127 -14.28 8.59 -9.86
N LEU A 128 -13.66 7.68 -9.10
CA LEU A 128 -13.64 7.75 -7.64
C LEU A 128 -12.61 8.77 -7.12
N GLY A 129 -11.73 9.29 -7.98
CA GLY A 129 -10.66 10.23 -7.61
C GLY A 129 -9.44 9.55 -6.99
N CYS A 130 -9.29 8.23 -7.18
CA CYS A 130 -8.15 7.47 -6.71
C CYS A 130 -7.08 7.34 -7.80
N LYS A 131 -5.82 7.65 -7.46
CA LYS A 131 -4.66 7.30 -8.28
C LYS A 131 -4.36 5.80 -8.17
N VAL A 132 -4.05 5.14 -9.28
CA VAL A 132 -3.73 3.70 -9.30
C VAL A 132 -2.26 3.47 -9.01
N ILE A 133 -1.96 2.71 -7.95
CA ILE A 133 -0.61 2.54 -7.40
C ILE A 133 -0.13 1.10 -7.59
N GLY A 134 1.09 0.95 -8.10
CA GLY A 134 1.81 -0.32 -8.17
C GLY A 134 3.00 -0.35 -7.21
N ALA A 135 4.06 -1.08 -7.57
CA ALA A 135 5.28 -1.20 -6.77
C ALA A 135 6.46 -1.73 -7.60
N LEU A 136 7.68 -1.55 -7.11
CA LEU A 136 8.90 -1.95 -7.82
C LEU A 136 9.39 -3.37 -7.48
N ASN A 137 9.23 -3.80 -6.23
CA ASN A 137 9.84 -5.01 -5.68
C ASN A 137 8.95 -6.27 -5.79
N LEU A 138 8.25 -6.46 -6.91
CA LEU A 138 7.36 -7.62 -7.10
C LEU A 138 8.11 -8.95 -7.09
N ASP A 139 9.43 -8.94 -7.34
CA ASP A 139 10.29 -10.12 -7.26
C ASP A 139 10.74 -10.48 -5.84
N ALA A 140 10.31 -9.72 -4.81
CA ALA A 140 10.57 -10.05 -3.41
C ALA A 140 9.67 -11.18 -2.88
N LEU A 141 8.50 -11.40 -3.50
CA LEU A 141 7.61 -12.54 -3.28
C LEU A 141 7.30 -12.83 -1.80
N ASP A 142 7.16 -11.79 -0.96
CA ASP A 142 7.05 -11.95 0.49
C ASP A 142 5.84 -12.81 0.90
N TRP A 143 4.77 -12.79 0.11
CA TRP A 143 3.59 -13.63 0.29
C TRP A 143 3.87 -15.14 0.19
N GLU A 144 4.93 -15.56 -0.53
CA GLU A 144 5.36 -16.96 -0.69
C GLU A 144 6.25 -17.47 0.46
N GLN A 145 6.57 -16.61 1.43
CA GLN A 145 7.47 -16.92 2.55
C GLN A 145 8.87 -17.43 2.11
N PRO A 146 9.58 -16.71 1.21
CA PRO A 146 10.84 -17.18 0.61
C PRO A 146 12.07 -17.03 1.55
N GLY A 147 11.88 -16.46 2.74
CA GLY A 147 12.93 -16.17 3.72
C GLY A 147 13.27 -14.68 3.81
N ILE A 148 13.61 -14.22 5.01
CA ILE A 148 13.90 -12.81 5.33
C ILE A 148 15.02 -12.24 4.44
N ASP A 149 16.13 -12.97 4.29
CA ASP A 149 17.26 -12.54 3.47
C ASP A 149 16.91 -12.38 1.99
N PHE A 150 16.04 -13.25 1.47
CA PHE A 150 15.57 -13.16 0.10
C PHE A 150 14.73 -11.89 -0.10
N ILE A 151 13.74 -11.67 0.76
CA ILE A 151 12.87 -10.48 0.73
C ILE A 151 13.71 -9.20 0.76
N LEU A 152 14.67 -9.13 1.68
CA LEU A 152 15.57 -7.99 1.82
C LEU A 152 16.47 -7.80 0.59
N SER A 153 17.13 -8.87 0.13
CA SER A 153 18.04 -8.81 -1.02
C SER A 153 17.32 -8.31 -2.27
N LYS A 154 16.12 -8.81 -2.54
CA LYS A 154 15.32 -8.39 -3.69
C LYS A 154 14.85 -6.95 -3.57
N THR A 155 14.33 -6.58 -2.40
CA THR A 155 13.81 -5.23 -2.17
C THR A 155 14.92 -4.17 -2.28
N ARG A 156 16.12 -4.43 -1.74
CA ARG A 156 17.25 -3.48 -1.77
C ARG A 156 17.67 -3.06 -3.17
N ASN A 157 17.49 -3.91 -4.18
CA ASN A 157 17.81 -3.58 -5.58
C ASN A 157 16.89 -2.48 -6.17
N HIS A 158 15.75 -2.23 -5.53
CA HIS A 158 14.74 -1.28 -6.02
C HIS A 158 14.72 0.04 -5.25
N ILE A 159 15.55 0.18 -4.22
CA ILE A 159 15.54 1.36 -3.33
C ILE A 159 16.24 2.53 -3.99
N ARG A 160 15.49 3.62 -4.17
CA ARG A 160 15.94 4.92 -4.64
C ARG A 160 14.91 5.96 -4.18
N SER A 161 15.26 7.25 -4.28
CA SER A 161 14.30 8.32 -3.99
C SER A 161 13.06 8.15 -4.86
N GLY A 162 11.87 8.15 -4.25
CA GLY A 162 10.60 8.00 -4.95
C GLY A 162 10.11 6.56 -5.12
N SER A 163 10.82 5.54 -4.61
CA SER A 163 10.37 4.15 -4.70
C SER A 163 9.07 3.89 -3.91
N ILE A 164 8.16 3.12 -4.51
CA ILE A 164 7.01 2.50 -3.83
C ILE A 164 7.30 0.99 -3.70
N LEU A 165 7.31 0.50 -2.47
CA LEU A 165 7.65 -0.88 -2.12
C LEU A 165 6.42 -1.61 -1.58
N LEU A 166 6.15 -2.82 -2.08
CA LEU A 166 5.04 -3.69 -1.71
C LEU A 166 5.49 -4.78 -0.74
N PHE A 167 4.64 -5.02 0.25
CA PHE A 167 4.66 -6.14 1.19
C PHE A 167 3.20 -6.51 1.53
N HIS A 168 3.00 -7.60 2.27
CA HIS A 168 1.68 -8.05 2.70
C HIS A 168 1.57 -8.17 4.22
N ASP A 169 0.45 -7.76 4.79
CA ASP A 169 0.19 -7.87 6.23
C ASP A 169 -0.94 -8.86 6.58
N SER A 170 -1.49 -9.59 5.59
CA SER A 170 -2.51 -10.61 5.81
C SER A 170 -2.36 -11.82 4.87
N ARG A 171 -3.36 -12.71 4.84
CA ARG A 171 -3.45 -13.92 3.99
C ARG A 171 -2.32 -14.95 4.16
N GLY A 172 -1.99 -15.32 5.39
CA GLY A 172 -1.02 -16.39 5.69
C GLY A 172 -0.06 -15.95 6.80
N ASP A 173 1.03 -16.70 6.97
CA ASP A 173 2.09 -16.26 7.88
C ASP A 173 2.89 -15.11 7.25
N ARG A 174 3.00 -14.00 7.96
CA ARG A 174 3.76 -12.80 7.58
C ARG A 174 4.90 -12.50 8.54
N SER A 175 5.31 -13.46 9.36
CA SER A 175 6.46 -13.33 10.27
C SER A 175 7.75 -12.91 9.55
N GLN A 176 8.02 -13.50 8.39
CA GLN A 176 9.18 -13.15 7.56
C GLN A 176 9.07 -11.73 6.98
N THR A 177 7.88 -11.32 6.54
CA THR A 177 7.61 -9.95 6.06
C THR A 177 7.84 -8.95 7.16
N VAL A 178 7.27 -9.17 8.35
CA VAL A 178 7.41 -8.27 9.50
C VAL A 178 8.88 -8.08 9.87
N GLU A 179 9.66 -9.16 9.93
CA GLU A 179 11.07 -9.07 10.28
C GLU A 179 11.91 -8.40 9.19
N ALA A 180 11.65 -8.72 7.91
CA ALA A 180 12.30 -8.03 6.79
C ALA A 180 11.99 -6.53 6.80
N VAL A 181 10.74 -6.14 7.07
CA VAL A 181 10.34 -4.73 7.16
C VAL A 181 10.99 -4.05 8.36
N ARG A 182 11.10 -4.71 9.52
CA ARG A 182 11.80 -4.18 10.69
C ARG A 182 13.23 -3.79 10.35
N ILE A 183 13.98 -4.72 9.77
CA ILE A 183 15.38 -4.50 9.37
C ILE A 183 15.46 -3.39 8.33
N LEU A 184 14.63 -3.48 7.28
CA LEU A 184 14.67 -2.53 6.17
C LEU A 184 14.31 -1.11 6.58
N ALA A 185 13.28 -0.93 7.41
CA ALA A 185 12.84 0.39 7.87
C ALA A 185 13.92 1.07 8.73
N THR A 186 14.59 0.30 9.60
CA THR A 186 15.74 0.79 10.37
C THR A 186 16.90 1.19 9.45
N GLU A 187 17.29 0.33 8.51
CA GLU A 187 18.36 0.62 7.54
C GLU A 187 18.08 1.89 6.73
N LEU A 188 16.86 2.02 6.20
CA LEU A 188 16.45 3.18 5.42
C LEU A 188 16.52 4.46 6.25
N LYS A 189 16.05 4.40 7.50
CA LYS A 189 16.13 5.55 8.42
C LYS A 189 17.58 5.96 8.69
N GLU A 190 18.46 5.00 8.96
CA GLU A 190 19.90 5.25 9.20
C GLU A 190 20.60 5.82 7.95
N GLN A 191 20.17 5.39 6.77
CA GLN A 191 20.64 5.94 5.50
C GLN A 191 20.06 7.34 5.20
N GLY A 192 19.17 7.86 6.03
CA GLY A 192 18.56 9.18 5.89
C GLY A 192 17.37 9.22 4.93
N TYR A 193 16.74 8.09 4.63
CA TYR A 193 15.45 8.08 3.94
C TYR A 193 14.32 8.51 4.88
N GLN A 194 13.41 9.31 4.33
CA GLN A 194 12.10 9.54 4.92
C GLN A 194 11.15 8.41 4.50
N LEU A 195 10.56 7.73 5.47
CA LEU A 195 9.49 6.76 5.23
C LEU A 195 8.17 7.51 5.29
N VAL A 196 7.55 7.69 4.13
CA VAL A 196 6.35 8.52 3.95
C VAL A 196 5.20 7.66 3.42
N THR A 197 3.98 8.17 3.54
CA THR A 197 2.82 7.59 2.84
C THR A 197 2.96 7.78 1.32
N VAL A 198 2.23 7.00 0.53
CA VAL A 198 2.18 7.17 -0.93
C VAL A 198 1.66 8.56 -1.28
N SER A 199 0.59 9.02 -0.64
CA SER A 199 0.06 10.37 -0.89
C SER A 199 1.08 11.49 -0.64
N GLU A 200 1.86 11.41 0.45
CA GLU A 200 2.96 12.35 0.71
C GLU A 200 4.06 12.24 -0.35
N LEU A 201 4.44 11.01 -0.75
CA LEU A 201 5.46 10.77 -1.77
C LEU A 201 5.07 11.40 -3.11
N LEU A 202 3.79 11.29 -3.50
CA LEU A 202 3.27 11.91 -4.72
C LEU A 202 3.40 13.44 -4.67
N GLN A 203 3.10 14.08 -3.53
CA GLN A 203 3.25 15.54 -3.36
C GLN A 203 4.73 15.99 -3.44
N LEU A 204 5.66 15.18 -2.96
CA LEU A 204 7.11 15.44 -3.07
C LEU A 204 7.63 15.36 -4.51
N SER A 205 6.85 14.80 -5.45
CA SER A 205 7.18 14.80 -6.87
C SER A 205 6.66 16.04 -7.60
N GLU A 206 5.47 16.51 -7.22
CA GLU A 206 4.82 17.68 -7.83
C GLU A 206 5.52 19.01 -7.45
N THR A 207 6.29 19.01 -6.35
CA THR A 207 7.04 20.17 -5.84
C THR A 207 8.47 20.29 -6.36
N GLY A 208 8.91 19.37 -7.23
CA GLY A 208 10.28 19.29 -7.75
C GLY A 208 10.58 20.09 -9.02
N VAL A 209 9.78 21.10 -9.39
CA VAL A 209 9.98 21.97 -10.57
C VAL A 209 10.51 23.33 -10.16
#